data_AF-A0A660V786-F1
#
_entry.id   AF-A0A660V786-F1
#
_cell.length_a   1.000
_cell.length_b   1.000
_cell.length_c   1.000
_cell.angle_alpha   90.00
_cell.angle_beta   90.00
_cell.angle_gamma   90.00
#
_symmetry.space_group_name_H-M   'P 1'
#
loop_
_entity.id
_entity.type
_entity.pdbx_description
1 polymer ?
#
loop_
_entity_poly.entity_id
_entity_poly.type
_entity_poly.pdbx_seq_one_letter_code
_entity_poly.pdbx_strand_id
1 'polypeptide(L)' 'MGTAYTPGLKVTKWTQVTKVRRLPIKGEVLVKEGDAVEPQTVVARAYLPGELHIIRLRRVMGELEPVELK' A
#
# COMPACT_ATOMS: atom_id res chain seq x y z
N MET A 1 15.66 -18.11 -32.61
CA MET A 1 16.39 -19.36 -32.39
C MET A 1 17.76 -18.99 -31.83
N GLY A 2 18.06 -19.36 -30.59
CA GLY A 2 19.32 -19.00 -29.92
C GLY A 2 19.16 -18.68 -28.43
N THR A 3 18.72 -19.64 -27.62
CA THR A 3 18.84 -19.51 -26.17
C THR A 3 20.23 -19.99 -25.79
N ALA A 4 21.14 -19.06 -25.53
CA ALA A 4 22.49 -19.35 -25.07
C ALA A 4 22.41 -19.92 -23.65
N TYR A 5 22.31 -21.24 -23.53
CA TYR A 5 22.60 -21.92 -22.28
C TYR A 5 24.11 -22.13 -22.24
N THR A 6 24.82 -21.30 -21.49
CA THR A 6 26.26 -21.50 -21.23
C THR A 6 26.45 -22.94 -20.74
N PRO A 7 27.33 -23.76 -21.35
CA PRO A 7 27.56 -25.13 -20.92
C PRO A 7 27.97 -25.14 -19.44
N GLY A 8 27.15 -25.77 -18.59
CA GLY A 8 27.34 -25.80 -17.13
C GLY A 8 26.15 -25.27 -16.31
N LEU A 9 25.16 -24.61 -16.94
CA LEU A 9 23.93 -24.19 -16.25
C LEU A 9 22.91 -25.33 -16.15
N LYS A 10 22.67 -25.82 -14.92
CA LYS A 10 21.59 -26.76 -14.63
C LYS A 10 20.29 -25.98 -14.40
N VAL A 11 19.34 -26.09 -15.31
CA VAL A 11 18.00 -25.51 -15.14
C VAL A 11 17.23 -26.31 -14.08
N THR A 12 16.79 -25.64 -13.02
CA THR A 12 15.93 -26.21 -11.98
C THR A 12 14.46 -26.04 -12.35
N LYS A 13 13.58 -26.90 -11.81
CA LYS A 13 12.14 -26.78 -12.03
C LYS A 13 11.61 -25.52 -11.35
N TRP A 14 10.60 -24.90 -11.97
CA TRP A 14 9.84 -23.81 -11.37
C TRP A 14 9.16 -24.27 -10.08
N THR A 15 9.06 -23.37 -9.10
CA THR A 15 8.34 -23.60 -7.85
C THR A 15 7.35 -22.47 -7.59
N GLN A 16 6.18 -22.80 -7.08
CA GLN A 16 5.18 -21.82 -6.68
C GLN A 16 5.39 -21.44 -5.21
N VAL A 17 5.52 -20.15 -4.94
CA VAL A 17 5.68 -19.62 -3.58
C VAL A 17 4.39 -18.94 -3.16
N THR A 18 3.73 -19.48 -2.14
CA THR A 18 2.53 -18.89 -1.56
C THR A 18 2.89 -18.18 -0.26
N LYS A 19 2.58 -16.88 -0.17
CA LYS A 19 2.76 -16.07 1.04
C LYS A 19 1.46 -15.39 1.40
N VAL A 20 1.04 -15.53 2.65
CA VAL A 20 -0.16 -14.88 3.15
C VAL A 20 0.16 -13.42 3.49
N ARG A 21 -0.56 -12.48 2.89
CA ARG A 21 -0.53 -11.06 3.26
C ARG A 21 -1.75 -10.75 4.13
N ARG A 22 -1.55 -10.50 5.42
CA ARG A 22 -2.62 -10.16 6.37
C ARG A 22 -2.42 -8.74 6.88
N LEU A 23 -3.50 -7.97 6.98
CA LEU A 23 -3.47 -6.71 7.71
C LEU A 23 -3.24 -6.98 9.21
N PRO A 24 -2.40 -6.18 9.89
CA PRO A 24 -2.13 -6.34 11.32
C PRO A 24 -3.31 -5.92 12.20
N ILE A 25 -4.18 -5.06 11.68
CA ILE A 25 -5.40 -4.58 12.32
C ILE A 25 -6.58 -4.72 11.36
N LYS A 26 -7.81 -4.60 11.88
CA LYS A 26 -9.01 -4.57 11.02
C LYS A 26 -8.92 -3.40 10.04
N GLY A 27 -9.30 -3.66 8.80
CA GLY A 27 -9.28 -2.70 7.71
C GLY A 27 -10.13 -3.21 6.56
N GLU A 28 -9.86 -2.72 5.35
CA GLU A 28 -10.60 -3.07 4.14
C GLU A 28 -9.69 -3.69 3.09
N VAL A 29 -10.23 -4.68 2.38
CA VAL A 29 -9.58 -5.30 1.22
C VAL A 29 -10.07 -4.56 -0.03
N LEU A 30 -9.13 -4.09 -0.84
CA LEU A 30 -9.40 -3.23 -2.01
C LEU A 30 -9.57 -4.02 -3.31
N VAL A 31 -9.23 -5.32 -3.29
CA VAL A 31 -9.29 -6.24 -4.44
C VAL A 31 -10.26 -7.38 -4.17
N LYS A 32 -10.71 -8.05 -5.23
CA LYS A 32 -11.58 -9.23 -5.15
C LYS A 32 -10.79 -10.50 -5.42
N GLU A 33 -11.38 -11.63 -5.04
CA GLU A 33 -10.83 -12.94 -5.39
C GLU A 33 -10.78 -13.10 -6.92
N GLY A 34 -9.63 -13.53 -7.44
CA GLY A 34 -9.39 -13.73 -8.87
C GLY A 34 -8.81 -12.51 -9.60
N ASP A 35 -8.69 -11.35 -8.95
CA ASP A 35 -8.08 -10.18 -9.56
C ASP A 35 -6.57 -10.40 -9.80
N ALA A 36 -6.10 -10.02 -10.98
CA ALA A 36 -4.67 -9.97 -11.29
C ALA A 36 -4.04 -8.75 -10.60
N VAL A 37 -2.97 -8.95 -9.84
CA VAL A 37 -2.27 -7.90 -9.09
C VAL A 37 -0.77 -7.92 -9.39
N GLU A 38 -0.17 -6.75 -9.42
CA GLU A 38 1.28 -6.60 -9.53
C GLU A 38 1.94 -6.63 -8.13
N PRO A 39 3.26 -6.86 -8.03
CA PRO A 39 3.94 -6.92 -6.75
C PRO A 39 3.71 -5.70 -5.84
N GLN A 40 3.59 -4.51 -6.44
CA GLN A 40 3.40 -3.21 -5.77
C GLN A 40 1.92 -2.85 -5.57
N THR A 41 0.97 -3.63 -6.08
CA THR A 41 -0.46 -3.32 -5.94
C THR A 41 -0.87 -3.36 -4.47
N VAL A 42 -1.52 -2.29 -4.01
CA VAL A 42 -2.08 -2.20 -2.66
C VAL A 42 -3.36 -3.03 -2.60
N VAL A 43 -3.28 -4.23 -2.05
CA VAL A 43 -4.41 -5.18 -1.98
C VAL A 43 -5.37 -4.92 -0.82
N ALA A 44 -4.89 -4.27 0.25
CA ALA A 44 -5.67 -3.98 1.44
C ALA A 44 -5.07 -2.79 2.19
N ARG A 45 -5.91 -2.04 2.92
CA ARG A 45 -5.47 -0.93 3.77
C ARG A 45 -6.20 -0.93 5.11
N ALA A 46 -5.56 -0.39 6.14
CA ALA A 46 -6.18 -0.18 7.44
C ALA A 46 -5.83 1.20 7.97
N TYR A 47 -6.75 1.81 8.71
CA TYR A 47 -6.55 3.09 9.37
C TYR A 47 -6.09 2.83 10.80
N LEU A 48 -4.85 3.23 11.09
CA LEU A 48 -4.35 3.22 12.46
C LEU A 48 -5.00 4.39 13.22
N PRO A 49 -5.75 4.14 14.30
CA PRO A 49 -6.27 5.22 15.13
C PRO A 49 -5.09 6.01 15.71
N GLY A 50 -5.02 7.30 15.37
CA GLY A 50 -4.09 8.25 15.99
C GLY A 50 -4.74 8.95 17.18
N GLU A 51 -3.94 9.70 17.93
CA GLU A 51 -4.47 10.56 18.98
C GLU A 51 -5.27 11.71 18.38
N LEU A 52 -6.45 11.97 18.94
CA LEU A 52 -7.29 13.09 18.54
C LEU A 52 -6.65 14.39 19.04
N HIS A 53 -6.23 15.24 18.11
CA HIS A 53 -5.73 16.58 18.43
C HIS A 53 -6.78 17.62 18.07
N ILE A 54 -7.31 18.32 19.07
CA ILE A 54 -8.14 19.51 18.85
C ILE A 54 -7.20 20.69 18.62
N ILE A 55 -7.06 21.10 17.35
CA ILE A 55 -6.24 22.27 17.00
C ILE A 55 -7.10 23.53 16.92
N ARG A 56 -6.60 24.63 17.49
CA ARG A 56 -7.16 25.97 17.24
C ARG A 56 -6.59 26.48 15.92
N LEU A 57 -7.35 26.30 14.83
CA LEU A 57 -6.94 26.62 13.47
C LEU A 57 -6.36 28.06 13.34
N ARG A 58 -7.03 29.05 13.96
CA ARG A 58 -6.56 30.44 14.03
C ARG A 58 -5.11 30.55 14.52
N ARG A 59 -4.75 29.82 15.59
CA ARG A 59 -3.41 29.86 16.16
C ARG A 59 -2.38 29.20 15.24
N VAL A 60 -2.74 28.07 14.61
CA VAL A 60 -1.83 27.35 13.70
C VAL A 60 -1.56 28.13 12.42
N MET A 61 -2.53 28.88 11.94
CA MET A 61 -2.41 29.68 10.72
C MET A 61 -1.79 31.07 10.94
N GLY A 62 -1.21 31.36 12.11
CA GLY A 62 -0.55 32.64 12.38
C GLY A 62 -1.48 33.78 12.78
N GLU A 63 -2.54 33.47 13.53
CA GLU A 63 -3.47 34.46 14.11
C GLU A 63 -4.23 35.29 13.07
N LEU A 64 -4.55 34.69 11.92
CA LEU A 64 -5.36 35.31 10.87
C LEU A 64 -6.71 35.79 11.43
N GLU A 65 -7.03 37.05 11.14
CA GLU A 65 -8.36 37.58 11.35
C GLU A 65 -9.32 37.03 10.29
N PRO A 66 -10.57 36.67 10.66
CA PRO A 66 -11.55 36.23 9.69
C PRO A 66 -11.90 37.38 8.75
N VAL A 67 -11.50 37.25 7.49
CA VAL A 67 -11.95 38.14 6.42
C VAL A 67 -13.31 37.63 5.96
N GLU A 68 -14.35 38.45 6.10
CA GLU A 68 -15.65 38.15 5.51
C GLU A 68 -15.51 38.12 3.98
N LEU A 69 -15.75 36.94 3.39
CA LEU A 69 -15.91 36.81 1.96
C LEU A 69 -17.30 37.38 1.60
N LYS A 70 -17.32 38.55 0.96
CA LYS A 70 -18.53 39.11 0.34
C LYS A 70 -18.91 38.37 -0.94
#